data_AF-A0A2R7LQX5-F1
#
_entry.id   AF-A0A2R7LQX5-F1
#
_cell.length_a   1.000
_cell.length_b   1.000
_cell.length_c   1.000
_cell.angle_alpha   90.00
_cell.angle_beta   90.00
_cell.angle_gamma   90.00
#
_symmetry.space_group_name_H-M   'P 1'
#
loop_
_entity.id
_entity.type
_entity.pdbx_description
1 polymer ?
#
loop_
_entity_poly.entity_id
_entity_poly.type
_entity_poly.pdbx_seq_one_letter_code
_entity_poly.pdbx_strand_id
1 'polypeptide(L)' 'MAFHVRDPETDALVRELADKTRLGITEAVKLAAAEALASREQARAEKLAKMRAISAEIASLPRTGLKADKAFFDEMYDD' A
#
# COMPACT_ATOMS: atom_id res chain seq x y z
N MET A 1 12.05 -14.15 -23.75
CA MET A 1 11.98 -15.08 -22.60
C MET A 1 10.51 -15.44 -22.41
N ALA A 2 10.11 -16.71 -22.47
CA ALA A 2 8.72 -17.11 -22.29
C ALA A 2 8.43 -17.20 -20.77
N PHE A 3 7.47 -16.42 -20.30
CA PHE A 3 6.96 -16.54 -18.94
C PHE A 3 6.21 -17.87 -18.83
N HIS A 4 6.80 -18.87 -18.19
CA HIS A 4 6.23 -20.21 -18.11
C HIS A 4 5.73 -20.46 -16.68
N VAL A 5 4.42 -20.42 -16.53
CA VAL A 5 3.73 -20.81 -15.31
C VAL A 5 3.64 -22.35 -15.31
N ARG A 6 4.08 -22.99 -14.23
CA ARG A 6 3.97 -24.47 -14.03
C ARG A 6 2.89 -24.85 -13.03
N ASP A 7 2.10 -23.87 -12.60
CA ASP A 7 0.99 -24.04 -11.68
C ASP A 7 -0.33 -24.13 -12.47
N PRO A 8 -1.07 -25.25 -12.39
CA PRO A 8 -2.29 -25.46 -13.15
C PRO A 8 -3.42 -24.51 -12.73
N GLU A 9 -3.44 -24.06 -11.47
CA GLU A 9 -4.43 -23.10 -10.98
C GLU A 9 -4.22 -21.72 -11.63
N THR A 10 -2.98 -21.25 -11.67
CA THR A 10 -2.63 -19.99 -12.32
C THR A 10 -2.90 -20.02 -13.84
N ASP A 11 -2.65 -21.14 -14.54
CA ASP A 11 -3.00 -21.28 -15.97
C ASP A 11 -4.51 -21.16 -16.19
N ALA A 12 -5.32 -21.83 -15.35
CA ALA A 12 -6.77 -21.74 -15.42
C ALA A 12 -7.28 -20.31 -15.19
N LEU A 13 -6.74 -19.61 -14.19
CA LEU A 13 -7.11 -18.21 -13.89
C LEU A 13 -6.76 -17.27 -15.03
N VAL A 14 -5.57 -17.42 -15.62
CA VAL A 14 -5.15 -16.58 -16.75
C VAL A 14 -6.01 -16.84 -17.98
N ARG A 15 -6.37 -18.10 -18.26
CA ARG A 15 -7.29 -18.44 -19.36
C ARG A 15 -8.67 -17.85 -19.14
N GLU A 16 -9.22 -18.00 -17.94
CA GLU A 16 -10.53 -17.42 -17.59
C GLU A 16 -10.52 -15.89 -17.77
N LEU A 17 -9.45 -15.22 -17.33
CA LEU A 17 -9.30 -13.78 -17.52
C LEU A 17 -9.21 -13.42 -19.01
N ALA A 18 -8.44 -14.17 -19.79
CA ALA A 18 -8.31 -13.98 -21.23
C ALA A 18 -9.66 -14.13 -21.94
N ASP A 19 -10.45 -15.15 -21.57
CA ASP A 19 -11.79 -15.40 -22.12
C ASP A 19 -12.77 -14.28 -21.76
N LYS A 20 -12.76 -13.82 -20.50
CA LYS A 20 -13.63 -12.72 -20.03
C LYS A 20 -13.29 -11.39 -20.67
N THR A 21 -12.00 -11.09 -20.84
CA THR A 21 -11.51 -9.84 -21.43
C THR A 21 -11.44 -9.88 -22.96
N ARG A 22 -11.59 -11.08 -23.55
CA ARG A 22 -11.40 -11.36 -24.99
C ARG A 22 -10.02 -10.93 -25.49
N LEU A 23 -9.02 -11.06 -24.63
CA LEU A 23 -7.63 -10.72 -24.92
C LEU A 23 -6.79 -11.98 -25.08
N GLY A 24 -5.63 -11.87 -25.71
CA GLY A 24 -4.64 -12.96 -25.66
C GLY A 24 -4.14 -13.20 -24.24
N ILE A 25 -3.73 -14.43 -23.92
CA ILE A 25 -3.18 -14.82 -22.60
C ILE A 25 -2.12 -13.82 -22.11
N THR A 26 -1.19 -13.41 -22.97
CA THR A 26 -0.13 -12.46 -22.62
C THR A 26 -0.68 -11.06 -22.30
N GLU A 27 -1.71 -10.61 -23.01
CA GLU A 27 -2.34 -9.31 -22.78
C GLU A 27 -3.18 -9.33 -21.51
N ALA A 28 -3.89 -10.42 -21.24
CA ALA A 28 -4.63 -10.64 -20.00
C ALA A 28 -3.69 -10.63 -18.78
N VAL A 29 -2.54 -11.30 -18.86
CA VAL A 29 -1.50 -11.25 -17.80
C VAL A 29 -0.98 -9.82 -17.61
N LYS A 30 -0.70 -9.10 -18.70
CA LYS A 30 -0.24 -7.71 -18.65
C LYS A 30 -1.27 -6.81 -17.98
N LEU A 31 -2.55 -6.96 -18.33
CA LEU A 31 -3.65 -6.19 -17.75
C LEU A 31 -3.76 -6.46 -16.25
N ALA A 32 -3.83 -7.73 -15.84
CA ALA A 32 -3.91 -8.11 -14.43
C ALA A 32 -2.74 -7.56 -13.61
N ALA A 33 -1.52 -7.68 -14.15
CA ALA A 33 -0.32 -7.16 -13.48
C ALA A 33 -0.35 -5.64 -13.34
N ALA A 34 -0.80 -4.92 -14.39
CA ALA A 34 -0.92 -3.46 -14.36
C ALA A 34 -1.95 -3.00 -13.32
N GLU A 35 -3.11 -3.63 -13.29
CA GLU A 35 -4.18 -3.31 -12.32
C GLU A 35 -3.74 -3.60 -10.88
N ALA A 36 -3.08 -4.74 -10.64
CA ALA A 36 -2.57 -5.09 -9.32
C ALA A 36 -1.50 -4.11 -8.82
N LEU A 37 -0.61 -3.65 -9.72
CA LEU A 37 0.39 -2.63 -9.38
C LEU A 37 -0.26 -1.28 -9.11
N ALA A 38 -1.20 -0.85 -9.96
CA ALA A 38 -1.92 0.42 -9.79
C ALA A 38 -2.69 0.46 -8.47
N SER A 39 -3.40 -0.61 -8.13
CA SER A 39 -4.14 -0.74 -6.86
C SER A 39 -3.21 -0.63 -5.65
N ARG A 40 -2.04 -1.28 -5.71
CA ARG A 40 -1.03 -1.20 -4.64
C ARG A 40 -0.44 0.20 -4.49
N GLU A 41 -0.12 0.87 -5.59
CA GLU A 41 0.38 2.24 -5.55
C GLU A 41 -0.67 3.23 -5.05
N GLN A 42 -1.93 3.07 -5.46
CA GLN A 42 -3.03 3.90 -4.95
C GLN A 42 -3.20 3.72 -3.44
N ALA A 43 -3.25 2.48 -2.94
CA ALA A 43 -3.36 2.22 -1.51
C ALA A 43 -2.17 2.80 -0.72
N ARG A 44 -0.97 2.73 -1.28
CA ARG A 44 0.23 3.35 -0.71
C ARG A 44 0.14 4.87 -0.67
N ALA A 45 -0.31 5.49 -1.77
CA ALA A 45 -0.47 6.93 -1.87
C ALA A 45 -1.52 7.45 -0.88
N GLU A 46 -2.65 6.77 -0.74
CA GLU A 46 -3.68 7.09 0.25
C GLU A 46 -3.16 6.99 1.69
N LYS A 47 -2.42 5.92 2.00
CA LYS A 47 -1.79 5.75 3.31
C LYS A 47 -0.81 6.89 3.61
N LEU A 48 0.00 7.27 2.62
CA LEU A 48 0.96 8.36 2.76
C LEU A 48 0.27 9.71 2.90
N ALA A 49 -0.84 9.94 2.18
CA ALA A 49 -1.64 11.16 2.31
C ALA A 49 -2.23 11.29 3.71
N LYS A 50 -2.79 10.22 4.27
CA LYS A 50 -3.28 10.20 5.67
C LYS A 50 -2.16 10.50 6.66
N MET A 51 -0.99 9.88 6.49
CA MET A 51 0.15 10.12 7.37
C MET A 51 0.62 11.58 7.30
N ARG A 52 0.71 12.15 6.08
CA ARG A 52 1.07 13.55 5.88
C ARG A 52 0.07 14.51 6.50
N ALA A 53 -1.22 14.23 6.44
CA ALA A 53 -2.25 15.05 7.09
C ALA A 53 -2.02 15.14 8.59
N ILE A 54 -1.80 13.99 9.26
CA ILE A 54 -1.49 13.94 10.70
C ILE A 54 -0.18 14.67 11.00
N SER A 55 0.88 14.42 10.22
CA SER A 55 2.16 15.11 10.41
C SER A 55 2.05 16.63 10.23
N ALA A 56 1.22 17.09 9.30
CA ALA A 56 0.99 18.52 9.08
C ALA A 56 0.21 19.15 10.25
N GLU A 57 -0.78 18.45 10.79
CA GLU A 57 -1.52 18.89 11.98
C GLU A 57 -0.57 19.05 13.17
N ILE A 58 0.25 18.03 13.46
CA ILE A 58 1.24 18.09 14.54
C ILE A 58 2.26 19.20 14.30
N ALA A 59 2.75 19.36 13.07
CA ALA A 59 3.72 20.40 12.74
C ALA A 59 3.14 21.81 12.82
N SER A 60 1.82 21.97 12.71
CA SER A 60 1.14 23.26 12.85
C SER A 60 1.06 23.74 14.31
N LEU A 61 1.23 22.83 15.27
CA LEU A 61 1.20 23.16 16.69
C LEU A 61 2.46 23.96 17.08
N PRO A 62 2.31 25.05 17.87
CA PRO A 62 3.46 25.82 18.33
C PRO A 62 4.36 24.95 19.22
N ARG A 63 5.66 25.07 19.03
CA ARG A 63 6.64 24.36 19.89
C ARG A 63 6.55 24.96 21.28
N THR A 64 6.21 24.12 22.26
CA THR A 64 6.02 24.53 23.66
C THR A 64 7.34 24.89 24.35
N GLY A 65 8.49 24.49 23.79
CA GLY A 65 9.82 24.75 24.37
C GLY A 65 10.12 23.95 25.64
N LEU A 66 9.14 23.19 26.14
CA LEU A 66 9.26 22.30 27.30
C LEU A 66 10.03 21.04 26.89
N LYS A 67 10.97 20.61 27.74
CA LYS A 67 11.59 19.29 27.61
C LYS A 67 10.69 18.27 28.29
N ALA A 68 10.21 17.29 27.54
CA ALA A 68 9.67 16.06 28.13
C ALA A 68 10.86 15.23 28.63
N ASP A 69 11.38 15.59 29.79
CA ASP A 69 12.46 14.87 30.45
C ASP A 69 11.92 13.68 31.27
N LYS A 70 12.84 12.94 31.88
CA LYS A 70 12.49 11.74 32.64
C LYS A 70 11.50 12.04 33.77
N ALA A 71 11.61 13.20 34.43
CA ALA A 71 10.71 13.56 35.52
C ALA A 71 9.26 13.75 35.05
N PHE A 72 9.06 14.31 33.85
CA PHE A 72 7.73 14.41 33.23
C PHE A 72 7.09 13.04 32.95
N PHE A 73 7.88 12.05 32.51
CA PHE A 73 7.37 10.70 32.28
C PHE A 73 7.14 9.95 33.59
N ASP A 74 8.04 10.07 34.57
CA ASP A 74 7.88 9.43 35.88
C ASP A 74 6.57 9.89 36.57
N GLU A 75 6.19 11.17 36.45
CA GLU A 75 4.91 11.69 36.99
C GLU A 75 3.65 11.13 36.29
N MET A 76 3.73 10.77 35.00
CA MET A 76 2.58 10.19 34.26
C MET A 76 2.36 8.69 34.53
N TYR A 77 3.35 7.98 35.06
CA TYR A 77 3.32 6.52 35.26
C TYR A 77 3.21 6.10 36.74
N ASP A 78 3.29 7.05 37.68
CA ASP A 78 3.18 6.79 39.14
C ASP A 78 1.72 6.83 39.68
N ASP A 79 0.71 6.79 38.80
CA ASP A 79 -0.73 6.58 39.11
C ASP A 79 -1.29 5.39 38.30
#